data_AF-A0A8J9VF87-F1
#
_entry.id   AF-A0A8J9VF87-F1
#
_cell.length_a   1.000
_cell.length_b   1.000
_cell.length_c   1.000
_cell.angle_alpha   90.00
_cell.angle_beta   90.00
_cell.angle_gamma   90.00
#
_symmetry.space_group_name_H-M   'P 1'
#
loop_
_entity.id
_entity.type
_entity.pdbx_description
1 polymer ?
#
loop_
_entity_poly.entity_id
_entity_poly.type
_entity_poly.pdbx_seq_one_letter_code
_entity_poly.pdbx_strand_id
1 'polypeptide(L)'
;MSTSLTHPAAGTIEDNADDSDVSDTPVNYTLGRRKRGMLVSSTGYSYTVKPVKQGNGQTTHWRCTKRNGSVDCRAIVTQKGEQYQPELAASLQARAGHHPGLPSQVALLRQDNRARAKMRPEEPKDLEDLMNFQLDEHYLPEDFLRADFPVGVNRRRRRHLLLATQQQLDFLCQ
;
A
#
# COMPACT_ATOMS: atom_id res chain seq x y z
N MET A 1 -24.25 14.76 54.14
CA MET A 1 -25.01 13.64 53.54
C MET A 1 -24.18 13.07 52.40
N SER A 2 -24.06 11.75 52.41
CA SER A 2 -23.52 10.78 51.44
C SER A 2 -22.47 11.16 50.38
N THR A 3 -21.30 10.61 50.66
CA THR A 3 -20.29 9.94 49.83
C THR A 3 -20.68 9.29 48.49
N SER A 4 -19.63 9.17 47.67
CA SER A 4 -19.24 8.03 46.78
C SER A 4 -19.78 8.06 45.34
N LEU A 5 -18.90 8.20 44.33
CA LEU A 5 -18.12 7.18 43.57
C LEU A 5 -18.80 7.04 42.17
N THR A 6 -18.17 6.91 41.00
CA THR A 6 -16.97 6.16 40.64
C THR A 6 -16.60 6.51 39.18
N HIS A 7 -15.31 6.66 38.87
CA HIS A 7 -14.77 6.36 37.53
C HIS A 7 -14.45 4.86 37.46
N PRO A 8 -14.86 4.18 36.38
CA PRO A 8 -13.90 3.32 35.66
C PRO A 8 -14.17 3.34 34.15
N ALA A 9 -13.30 2.89 33.26
CA ALA A 9 -11.95 2.37 33.36
C ALA A 9 -11.29 2.53 31.98
N ALA A 10 -9.96 2.61 31.99
CA ALA A 10 -9.14 2.34 30.84
C ALA A 10 -9.59 1.04 30.16
N GLY A 11 -9.87 1.11 28.86
CA GLY A 11 -10.03 -0.08 28.04
C GLY A 11 -8.69 -0.79 27.94
N THR A 12 -8.52 -1.84 28.75
CA THR A 12 -7.51 -2.87 28.54
C THR A 12 -7.76 -3.47 27.15
N ILE A 13 -6.85 -3.22 26.21
CA ILE A 13 -6.76 -4.04 25.01
C ILE A 13 -6.17 -5.36 25.48
N GLU A 14 -7.01 -6.36 25.66
CA GLU A 14 -6.56 -7.73 25.89
C GLU A 14 -5.97 -8.25 24.57
N ASP A 15 -4.64 -8.32 24.53
CA ASP A 15 -3.87 -9.08 23.55
C ASP A 15 -4.17 -10.58 23.73
N ASN A 16 -5.31 -11.02 23.18
CA ASN A 16 -5.59 -12.44 23.02
C ASN A 16 -4.83 -12.95 21.79
N ALA A 17 -3.61 -13.41 22.03
CA ALA A 17 -2.85 -14.24 21.11
C ALA A 17 -3.53 -15.62 21.00
N ASP A 18 -4.48 -15.73 20.07
CA ASP A 18 -4.97 -17.02 19.60
C ASP A 18 -3.92 -17.59 18.62
N ASP A 19 -2.99 -18.36 19.18
CA ASP A 19 -1.96 -19.15 18.50
C ASP A 19 -2.64 -20.35 17.81
N SER A 20 -3.46 -20.06 16.80
CA SER A 20 -4.10 -21.08 15.98
C SER A 20 -3.07 -21.68 15.03
N ASP A 21 -2.53 -22.83 15.44
CA ASP A 21 -1.95 -23.93 14.64
C ASP A 21 -1.91 -23.66 13.12
N VAL A 22 -0.76 -23.16 12.64
CA VAL A 22 -0.49 -22.98 11.22
C VAL A 22 -0.37 -24.36 10.60
N SER A 23 -1.49 -24.94 10.17
CA SER A 23 -1.49 -26.16 9.40
C SER A 23 -0.68 -25.95 8.12
N ASP A 24 0.41 -26.70 7.94
CA ASP A 24 1.26 -26.71 6.76
C ASP A 24 0.46 -27.20 5.54
N THR A 25 -0.31 -26.29 4.94
CA THR A 25 -0.98 -26.59 3.68
C THR A 25 0.07 -26.90 2.61
N PRO A 26 -0.08 -28.00 1.86
CA PRO A 26 0.92 -28.38 0.87
C PRO A 26 1.02 -27.33 -0.24
N VAL A 27 2.26 -26.92 -0.53
CA VAL A 27 2.54 -25.93 -1.57
C VAL A 27 2.44 -26.58 -2.95
N ASN A 28 1.48 -26.12 -3.75
CA ASN A 28 1.27 -26.60 -5.13
C ASN A 28 1.98 -25.68 -6.12
N TYR A 29 2.39 -26.22 -7.27
CA TYR A 29 3.05 -25.45 -8.32
C TYR A 29 2.35 -25.61 -9.68
N THR A 30 2.22 -24.51 -10.40
CA THR A 30 1.55 -24.46 -11.71
C THR A 30 2.36 -23.65 -12.71
N LEU A 31 2.27 -24.01 -13.98
CA LEU A 31 2.93 -23.26 -15.05
C LEU A 31 2.08 -22.05 -15.47
N GLY A 32 2.72 -20.89 -15.60
CA GLY A 32 2.06 -19.63 -15.95
C GLY A 32 1.51 -19.64 -17.38
N ARG A 33 0.22 -19.35 -17.53
CA ARG A 33 -0.50 -19.39 -18.83
C ARG A 33 0.00 -18.38 -19.87
N ARG A 34 0.59 -17.26 -19.45
CA ARG A 34 0.94 -16.12 -20.33
C ARG A 34 2.41 -16.01 -20.70
N LYS A 35 3.32 -16.69 -19.99
CA LYS A 35 4.76 -16.67 -20.26
C LYS A 35 5.31 -18.08 -20.13
N ARG A 36 5.71 -18.67 -21.26
CA ARG A 36 6.43 -19.95 -21.26
C ARG A 36 7.66 -19.81 -20.35
N GLY A 37 7.86 -20.77 -19.42
CA GLY A 37 9.00 -20.75 -18.50
C GLY A 37 8.79 -19.95 -17.20
N MET A 38 7.54 -19.79 -16.73
CA MET A 38 7.24 -19.26 -15.40
C MET A 38 6.49 -20.29 -14.55
N LEU A 39 6.99 -20.55 -13.35
CA LEU A 39 6.37 -21.40 -12.33
C LEU A 39 5.70 -20.51 -11.27
N VAL A 40 4.49 -20.85 -10.87
CA VAL A 40 3.70 -20.12 -9.88
C VAL A 40 3.31 -21.08 -8.76
N SER A 41 3.67 -20.73 -7.53
CA SER A 41 3.32 -21.46 -6.31
C SER A 41 1.92 -21.07 -5.81
N SER A 42 1.22 -21.98 -5.13
CA SER A 42 -0.07 -21.71 -4.46
C SER A 42 0.00 -20.58 -3.43
N THR A 43 1.18 -20.34 -2.87
CA THR A 43 1.47 -19.24 -1.95
C THR A 43 1.70 -17.90 -2.66
N GLY A 44 1.52 -17.85 -3.98
CA GLY A 44 1.59 -16.63 -4.80
C GLY A 44 2.99 -16.25 -5.29
N TYR A 45 4.02 -17.04 -4.99
CA TYR A 45 5.39 -16.80 -5.47
C TYR A 45 5.56 -17.24 -6.91
N SER A 46 6.28 -16.43 -7.69
CA SER A 46 6.63 -16.73 -9.08
C SER A 46 8.12 -16.96 -9.27
N TYR A 47 8.45 -17.90 -10.15
CA TYR A 47 9.82 -18.33 -10.42
C TYR A 47 10.08 -18.39 -11.93
N THR A 48 11.30 -18.07 -12.32
CA THR A 48 11.80 -18.19 -13.71
C THR A 48 12.84 -19.29 -13.79
N VAL A 49 12.94 -19.94 -14.95
CA VAL A 49 13.98 -20.95 -15.19
C VAL A 49 15.36 -20.31 -15.03
N LYS A 50 16.19 -20.90 -14.17
CA LYS A 50 17.62 -20.58 -14.06
C LYS A 50 18.33 -21.31 -15.20
N PRO A 51 19.00 -20.61 -16.13
CA PRO A 51 19.77 -21.26 -17.17
C PRO A 51 20.96 -21.99 -16.52
N VAL A 52 21.02 -23.30 -16.68
CA VAL A 52 22.15 -24.13 -16.21
C VAL A 52 22.89 -24.64 -17.45
N LYS A 53 24.22 -24.64 -17.41
CA LYS A 53 25.04 -25.29 -18.44
C LYS A 53 24.72 -26.79 -18.39
N GLN A 54 24.29 -27.35 -19.51
CA GLN A 54 23.74 -28.72 -19.61
C GLN A 54 24.66 -29.76 -18.94
N GLY A 55 24.28 -30.20 -17.75
CA GLY A 55 24.79 -31.40 -17.10
C GLY A 55 23.59 -32.25 -16.72
N ASN A 56 23.46 -33.44 -17.34
CA ASN A 56 22.36 -34.41 -17.22
C ASN A 56 20.97 -33.79 -17.02
N GLY A 57 20.28 -33.50 -18.13
CA GLY A 57 19.03 -32.75 -18.27
C GLY A 57 17.76 -33.32 -17.60
N GLN A 58 17.83 -33.73 -16.34
CA GLN A 58 16.67 -34.18 -15.55
C GLN A 58 16.24 -33.18 -14.48
N THR A 59 17.06 -32.16 -14.18
CA THR A 59 16.77 -31.21 -13.10
C THR A 59 16.63 -29.79 -13.65
N THR A 60 15.44 -29.19 -13.46
CA THR A 60 15.19 -27.79 -13.77
C THR A 60 15.20 -26.97 -12.48
N HIS A 61 16.05 -25.96 -12.40
CA HIS A 61 16.04 -25.03 -11.28
C HIS A 61 15.22 -23.79 -11.61
N TRP A 62 14.34 -23.42 -10.70
CA TRP A 62 13.46 -22.27 -10.79
C TRP A 62 13.86 -21.28 -9.72
N ARG A 63 14.21 -20.05 -10.10
CA ARG A 63 14.61 -18.99 -9.17
C ARG A 63 13.50 -17.96 -9.03
N CYS A 64 13.28 -17.43 -7.82
CA CYS A 64 12.27 -16.40 -7.60
C CYS A 64 12.52 -15.16 -8.46
N THR A 65 11.44 -14.58 -8.99
CA THR A 65 11.48 -13.38 -9.84
C THR A 65 11.58 -12.07 -9.08
N LYS A 66 11.40 -12.07 -7.75
CA LYS A 66 11.54 -10.86 -6.93
C LYS A 66 13.01 -10.50 -6.73
N ARG A 67 13.58 -9.85 -7.77
CA ARG A 67 14.93 -9.29 -7.77
C ARG A 67 14.90 -7.88 -8.35
N ASN A 68 15.11 -6.89 -7.49
CA ASN A 68 15.41 -5.53 -7.90
C ASN A 68 16.66 -5.06 -7.13
N GLY A 69 17.16 -3.86 -7.40
CA GLY A 69 18.37 -3.35 -6.73
C GLY A 69 18.29 -3.28 -5.20
N SER A 70 17.08 -3.38 -4.60
CA SER A 70 16.87 -3.28 -3.15
C SER A 70 16.42 -4.60 -2.48
N VAL A 71 15.97 -5.59 -3.25
CA VAL A 71 15.44 -6.87 -2.76
C VAL A 71 15.96 -7.98 -3.68
N ASP A 72 16.77 -8.88 -3.13
CA ASP A 72 17.26 -10.08 -3.83
C ASP A 72 16.69 -11.34 -3.18
N CYS A 73 15.58 -11.85 -3.71
CA CYS A 73 15.01 -13.11 -3.25
C CYS A 73 15.91 -14.30 -3.66
N ARG A 74 16.32 -15.08 -2.65
CA ARG A 74 17.16 -16.27 -2.80
C ARG A 74 16.39 -17.59 -2.90
N ALA A 75 15.06 -17.54 -2.94
CA ALA A 75 14.24 -18.74 -3.04
C ALA A 75 14.45 -19.47 -4.39
N ILE A 76 14.66 -20.78 -4.31
CA ILE A 76 14.87 -21.69 -5.44
C ILE A 76 13.94 -22.90 -5.28
N VAL A 77 13.35 -23.34 -6.39
CA VAL A 77 12.59 -24.58 -6.49
C VAL A 77 13.29 -25.48 -7.49
N THR A 78 13.52 -26.73 -7.11
CA THR A 78 14.13 -27.74 -7.97
C THR A 78 13.04 -28.67 -8.48
N GLN A 79 12.95 -28.82 -9.80
CA GLN A 79 12.02 -29.71 -10.46
C GLN A 79 12.76 -30.92 -11.01
N LYS A 80 12.30 -32.12 -10.65
CA LYS A 80 12.74 -33.41 -11.22
C LYS A 80 11.51 -34.15 -11.74
N GLY A 81 11.34 -34.21 -13.05
CA GLY A 81 10.11 -34.71 -13.66
C GLY A 81 8.88 -33.87 -13.25
N GLU A 82 7.91 -34.51 -12.59
CA GLU A 82 6.69 -33.86 -12.06
C GLU A 82 6.82 -33.41 -10.60
N GLN A 83 7.92 -33.74 -9.93
CA GLN A 83 8.13 -33.39 -8.53
C GLN A 83 8.81 -32.02 -8.40
N TYR A 84 8.32 -31.22 -7.47
CA TYR A 84 8.86 -29.91 -7.11
C TYR A 84 9.31 -29.93 -5.65
N GLN A 85 10.56 -29.56 -5.40
CA GLN A 85 11.12 -29.44 -4.07
C GLN A 85 11.60 -28.00 -3.83
N PRO A 86 11.02 -27.27 -2.85
CA PRO A 86 11.57 -26.00 -2.42
C PRO A 86 12.91 -26.23 -1.71
N GLU A 87 13.95 -25.53 -2.15
CA GLU A 87 15.24 -25.58 -1.46
C GLU A 87 15.17 -24.62 -0.27
N LEU A 88 15.44 -25.15 0.93
CA LEU A 88 15.23 -24.56 2.25
C LEU A 88 16.14 -23.35 2.57
N ALA A 89 16.26 -22.40 1.66
CA ALA A 89 16.81 -21.06 1.96
C ALA A 89 15.70 -20.08 2.37
N ALA A 90 14.44 -20.51 2.40
CA ALA A 90 13.26 -19.66 2.60
C ALA A 90 12.85 -19.48 4.08
N SER A 91 13.22 -20.39 4.99
CA SER A 91 12.74 -20.36 6.38
C SER A 91 13.49 -19.38 7.30
N LEU A 92 14.73 -18.98 6.97
CA LEU A 92 15.53 -18.12 7.85
C LEU A 92 15.32 -16.60 7.64
N GLN A 93 14.49 -16.16 6.69
CA GLN A 93 14.27 -14.72 6.41
C GLN A 93 12.88 -14.21 6.81
N ALA A 94 12.02 -15.04 7.41
CA ALA A 94 10.70 -14.63 7.87
C ALA A 94 10.71 -13.69 9.11
N ARG A 95 11.86 -13.52 9.78
CA ARG A 95 11.95 -12.72 11.02
C ARG A 95 11.99 -11.20 10.82
N ALA A 96 11.99 -10.71 9.58
CA ALA A 96 12.15 -9.28 9.31
C ALA A 96 11.08 -8.71 8.39
N GLY A 97 9.79 -9.00 8.61
CA GLY A 97 8.65 -8.22 8.06
C GLY A 97 8.60 -8.02 6.53
N HIS A 98 9.49 -8.66 5.78
CA HIS A 98 9.78 -8.39 4.38
C HIS A 98 9.64 -9.71 3.63
N HIS A 99 8.42 -10.19 3.56
CA HIS A 99 8.07 -11.36 2.76
C HIS A 99 8.44 -11.06 1.28
N PRO A 100 9.35 -11.84 0.66
CA PRO A 100 9.67 -11.66 -0.76
C PRO A 100 8.54 -12.20 -1.65
N GLY A 101 7.29 -11.76 -1.45
CA GLY A 101 6.09 -12.37 -2.04
C GLY A 101 4.91 -11.41 -2.09
N LEU A 102 4.63 -10.71 -0.98
CA LEU A 102 3.54 -9.73 -0.96
C LEU A 102 4.04 -8.31 -1.32
N PRO A 103 3.16 -7.42 -1.80
CA PRO A 103 3.48 -6.03 -2.06
C PRO A 103 3.89 -5.32 -0.75
N SER A 104 4.81 -4.36 -0.84
CA SER A 104 5.06 -3.47 0.30
C SER A 104 3.83 -2.56 0.55
N GLN A 105 3.67 -2.06 1.76
CA GLN A 105 2.64 -1.08 2.09
C GLN A 105 2.64 0.12 1.12
N VAL A 106 3.83 0.62 0.75
CA VAL A 106 3.99 1.68 -0.25
C VAL A 106 3.45 1.27 -1.62
N ALA A 107 3.68 0.02 -2.03
CA ALA A 107 3.15 -0.50 -3.29
C ALA A 107 1.61 -0.61 -3.27
N LEU A 108 1.03 -1.03 -2.12
CA LEU A 108 -0.42 -1.06 -1.91
C LEU A 108 -1.03 0.34 -2.00
N LEU A 109 -0.46 1.32 -1.29
CA LEU A 109 -0.90 2.72 -1.35
C LEU A 109 -0.87 3.27 -2.78
N ARG A 110 0.17 2.96 -3.56
CA ARG A 110 0.24 3.35 -4.98
C ARG A 110 -0.81 2.66 -5.84
N GLN A 111 -1.16 1.41 -5.54
CA GLN A 111 -2.20 0.69 -6.27
C GLN A 111 -3.59 1.25 -5.94
N ASP A 112 -3.87 1.53 -4.67
CA ASP A 112 -5.09 2.19 -4.22
C ASP A 112 -5.24 3.58 -4.86
N ASN A 113 -4.20 4.41 -4.79
CA ASN A 113 -4.21 5.74 -5.43
C ASN A 113 -4.46 5.67 -6.94
N ARG A 114 -3.96 4.63 -7.63
CA ARG A 114 -4.24 4.42 -9.06
C ARG A 114 -5.68 3.99 -9.33
N ALA A 115 -6.26 3.15 -8.48
CA ALA A 115 -7.67 2.78 -8.57
C ALA A 115 -8.56 4.00 -8.34
N ARG A 116 -8.29 4.77 -7.28
CA ARG A 116 -8.99 6.01 -6.95
C ARG A 116 -8.83 7.09 -8.01
N ALA A 117 -7.67 7.17 -8.68
CA ALA A 117 -7.44 8.15 -9.74
C ALA A 117 -8.43 8.00 -10.90
N LYS A 118 -8.91 6.79 -11.21
CA LYS A 118 -9.93 6.56 -12.25
C LYS A 118 -11.33 7.03 -11.84
N MET A 119 -11.60 7.08 -10.54
CA MET A 119 -12.86 7.56 -9.97
C MET A 119 -12.79 9.04 -9.58
N ARG A 120 -11.61 9.67 -9.69
CA ARG A 120 -11.47 11.09 -9.41
C ARG A 120 -12.26 11.85 -10.47
N PRO A 121 -13.14 12.79 -10.08
CA PRO A 121 -13.77 13.71 -11.03
C PRO A 121 -12.70 14.39 -11.90
N GLU A 122 -13.04 14.71 -13.15
CA GLU A 122 -12.14 15.51 -13.98
C GLU A 122 -11.83 16.83 -13.28
N GLU A 123 -10.55 17.23 -13.33
CA GLU A 123 -10.18 18.57 -12.87
C GLU A 123 -10.95 19.60 -13.73
N PRO A 124 -11.72 20.51 -13.13
CA PRO A 124 -12.52 21.45 -13.90
C PRO A 124 -11.62 22.25 -14.84
N LYS A 125 -11.96 22.27 -16.13
CA LYS A 125 -11.10 22.84 -17.19
C LYS A 125 -11.40 24.32 -17.43
N ASP A 126 -12.64 24.73 -17.15
CA ASP A 126 -13.12 26.07 -17.43
C ASP A 126 -12.97 26.97 -16.20
N LEU A 127 -12.51 28.20 -16.46
CA LEU A 127 -12.35 29.21 -15.42
C LEU A 127 -13.69 29.52 -14.73
N GLU A 128 -14.82 29.41 -15.42
CA GLU A 128 -16.14 29.60 -14.81
C GLU A 128 -16.46 28.48 -13.81
N ASP A 129 -16.27 27.21 -14.20
CA ASP A 129 -16.55 26.06 -13.33
C ASP A 129 -15.65 26.03 -12.08
N LEU A 130 -14.40 26.46 -12.21
CA LEU A 130 -13.44 26.51 -11.10
C LEU A 130 -13.76 27.64 -10.11
N MET A 131 -14.44 28.71 -10.53
CA MET A 131 -14.77 29.86 -9.69
C MET A 131 -16.17 29.77 -9.07
N ASN A 132 -17.09 28.97 -9.64
CA ASN A 132 -18.52 28.99 -9.31
C ASN A 132 -18.97 27.99 -8.22
N PHE A 133 -18.05 27.34 -7.49
CA PHE A 133 -18.46 26.49 -6.37
C PHE A 133 -18.98 27.34 -5.20
N GLN A 134 -20.05 26.89 -4.57
CA GLN A 134 -20.56 27.51 -3.35
C GLN A 134 -19.84 26.93 -2.13
N LEU A 135 -19.38 27.80 -1.25
CA LEU A 135 -18.82 27.41 0.03
C LEU A 135 -19.96 27.27 1.03
N ASP A 136 -20.06 26.11 1.67
CA ASP A 136 -21.06 25.90 2.72
C ASP A 136 -20.52 26.46 4.04
N GLU A 137 -20.94 27.68 4.36
CA GLU A 137 -20.51 28.41 5.55
C GLU A 137 -21.02 27.77 6.86
N HIS A 138 -22.01 26.86 6.80
CA HIS A 138 -22.51 26.17 7.99
C HIS A 138 -21.43 25.32 8.68
N TYR A 139 -20.46 24.81 7.91
CA TYR A 139 -19.37 23.99 8.42
C TYR A 139 -18.14 24.82 8.82
N LEU A 140 -18.18 26.14 8.67
CA LEU A 140 -17.12 27.03 9.07
C LEU A 140 -17.43 27.63 10.44
N PRO A 141 -16.44 27.70 11.35
CA PRO A 141 -16.60 28.50 12.55
C PRO A 141 -16.91 29.96 12.20
N GLU A 142 -17.66 30.64 13.05
CA GLU A 142 -17.91 32.08 12.92
C GLU A 142 -16.59 32.85 12.78
N ASP A 143 -16.60 33.87 11.91
CA ASP A 143 -15.45 34.72 11.58
C ASP A 143 -14.18 34.00 11.07
N PHE A 144 -14.26 32.72 10.68
CA PHE A 144 -13.10 31.99 10.17
C PHE A 144 -12.77 32.32 8.71
N LEU A 145 -13.79 32.54 7.87
CA LEU A 145 -13.61 33.07 6.51
C LEU A 145 -13.37 34.57 6.58
N ARG A 146 -12.14 35.00 6.29
CA ARG A 146 -11.72 36.40 6.37
C ARG A 146 -11.88 37.14 5.05
N ALA A 147 -11.68 36.46 3.93
CA ALA A 147 -11.83 37.05 2.62
C ALA A 147 -12.02 35.99 1.54
N ASP A 148 -12.69 36.38 0.45
CA ASP A 148 -12.82 35.60 -0.77
C ASP A 148 -12.61 36.55 -1.95
N PHE A 149 -11.54 36.33 -2.71
CA PHE A 149 -11.20 37.23 -3.81
C PHE A 149 -10.56 36.50 -5.00
N PRO A 150 -10.89 36.91 -6.23
CA PRO A 150 -10.21 36.42 -7.42
C PRO A 150 -8.82 37.05 -7.54
N VAL A 151 -7.78 36.23 -7.65
CA VAL A 151 -6.41 36.63 -7.96
C VAL A 151 -6.09 36.22 -9.40
N GLY A 152 -5.82 37.22 -10.24
CA GLY A 152 -5.30 37.00 -11.59
C GLY A 152 -3.78 37.12 -11.59
N VAL A 153 -3.06 36.03 -11.91
CA VAL A 153 -1.63 36.10 -12.23
C VAL A 153 -1.44 35.67 -13.68
N ASN A 154 -0.99 36.59 -14.53
CA ASN A 154 -0.88 36.40 -15.98
C ASN A 154 -2.23 36.03 -16.64
N ARG A 155 -2.24 35.00 -17.49
CA ARG A 155 -3.45 34.48 -18.17
C ARG A 155 -4.31 33.54 -17.32
N ARG A 156 -3.98 33.34 -16.04
CA ARG A 156 -4.72 32.43 -15.14
C ARG A 156 -5.41 33.23 -14.03
N ARG A 157 -6.73 33.10 -13.92
CA ARG A 157 -7.51 33.58 -12.76
C ARG A 157 -7.71 32.42 -11.78
N ARG A 158 -7.55 32.69 -10.48
CA ARG A 158 -7.76 31.74 -9.38
C ARG A 158 -8.59 32.42 -8.28
N ARG A 159 -9.49 31.70 -7.62
CA ARG A 159 -10.20 32.17 -6.43
C ARG A 159 -9.36 31.83 -5.21
N HIS A 160 -9.12 32.82 -4.35
CA HIS A 160 -8.39 32.65 -3.10
C HIS A 160 -9.36 32.85 -1.94
N LEU A 161 -9.48 31.84 -1.09
CA LEU A 161 -10.19 31.90 0.17
C LEU A 161 -9.17 32.12 1.29
N LEU A 162 -9.32 33.21 2.04
CA LEU A 162 -8.51 33.49 3.22
C LEU A 162 -9.24 32.95 4.45
N LEU A 163 -8.76 31.82 4.97
CA LEU A 163 -9.29 31.18 6.16
C LEU A 163 -8.28 31.35 7.31
N ALA A 164 -8.67 32.05 8.38
CA ALA A 164 -7.78 32.29 9.50
C ALA A 164 -8.54 32.61 10.80
N THR A 165 -8.06 32.04 11.90
CA THR A 165 -8.45 32.45 13.26
C THR A 165 -7.86 33.81 13.63
N GLN A 166 -8.44 34.49 14.62
CA GLN A 166 -7.88 35.75 15.13
C GLN A 166 -6.44 35.58 15.62
N GLN A 167 -6.19 34.50 16.38
CA GLN A 167 -4.85 34.19 16.90
C GLN A 167 -3.82 34.06 15.78
N GLN A 168 -4.16 33.43 14.65
CA GLN A 168 -3.26 33.32 13.50
C GLN A 168 -2.93 34.67 12.87
N LEU A 169 -3.91 35.58 12.78
CA LEU A 169 -3.69 36.93 12.28
C LEU A 169 -2.79 37.74 13.23
N ASP A 170 -3.03 37.64 14.53
CA ASP A 170 -2.24 38.33 15.55
C ASP A 170 -0.76 37.90 15.51
N PHE A 171 -0.48 36.61 15.24
CA PHE A 171 0.88 36.12 15.02
C PHE A 171 1.53 36.65 13.74
N LEU A 172 0.75 36.89 12.68
CA LEU A 172 1.27 37.40 11.40
C LEU A 172 1.49 38.92 11.42
N CYS A 173 0.90 39.62 12.38
CA CYS A 173 1.08 41.07 12.58
C CYS A 173 2.32 41.44 13.42
N GLN A 174 3.04 40.46 13.97
CA GLN A 174 4.32 40.65 14.68
C GLN A 174 5.49 40.76 13.71
#